data_AF-A0AAN0Z7V0-F1
#
_entry.id   AF-A0AAN0Z7V0-F1
#
_cell.length_a   1.000
_cell.length_b   1.000
_cell.length_c   1.000
_cell.angle_alpha   90.00
_cell.angle_beta   90.00
_cell.angle_gamma   90.00
#
_symmetry.space_group_name_H-M   'P 1'
#
loop_
_entity.id
_entity.type
_entity.pdbx_description
1 polymer ?
#
loop_
_entity_poly.entity_id
_entity_poly.type
_entity_poly.pdbx_seq_one_letter_code
_entity_poly.pdbx_strand_id
1 'polypeptide(L)'
;MINWTDEDLLRLDRRYAEVGVPFHARPMRAAMDLLGSGTVLDVLGSPGFQEIESAYRRLIPEVNTIWPGMGIGLATSIDRVRKVVVAIVYGQKAFSLDEGLGFSSREEWLSWCRNDSSIAAGTAFALADLSDLTYGLDELQQSNSATKYWQMALSNLEDVTNILVSGFNVASVLQPVCMTAELAMKGTLVYLGDDPKTLGRRDIGHRHAVLAERLARMRPHRDDALIASIVSKLPDYVSSRYDGTQLTRLDIVRLALGVQFIAASSVRRITDRDFALELERDQWPGPREPYFG
;
A
#
# COMPACT_ATOMS: atom_id res chain seq x y z
N MET A 1 -20.60 -4.82 -31.71
CA MET A 1 -19.68 -5.45 -30.74
C MET A 1 -18.38 -5.73 -31.47
N ILE A 2 -17.25 -5.30 -30.89
CA ILE A 2 -15.94 -5.65 -31.43
C ILE A 2 -15.71 -7.11 -31.04
N ASN A 3 -15.61 -8.00 -32.03
CA ASN A 3 -15.33 -9.42 -31.79
C ASN A 3 -13.82 -9.57 -31.55
N TRP A 4 -13.46 -9.99 -30.34
CA TRP A 4 -12.11 -10.44 -29.97
C TRP A 4 -12.18 -11.89 -29.51
N THR A 5 -11.04 -12.58 -29.55
CA THR A 5 -10.90 -13.98 -29.12
C THR A 5 -9.92 -14.11 -27.96
N ASP A 6 -9.89 -15.29 -27.30
CA ASP A 6 -8.88 -15.59 -26.28
C ASP A 6 -7.45 -15.46 -26.83
N GLU A 7 -7.23 -15.80 -28.11
CA GLU A 7 -5.93 -15.66 -28.77
C GLU A 7 -5.54 -14.19 -28.96
N ASP A 8 -6.52 -13.30 -29.23
CA ASP A 8 -6.28 -11.86 -29.29
C ASP A 8 -5.83 -11.31 -27.93
N LEU A 9 -6.47 -11.74 -26.83
CA LEU A 9 -6.08 -11.32 -25.48
C LEU A 9 -4.67 -11.81 -25.11
N LEU A 10 -4.33 -13.06 -25.41
CA LEU A 10 -2.99 -13.59 -25.14
C LEU A 10 -1.91 -12.89 -25.99
N ARG A 11 -2.24 -12.52 -27.23
CA ARG A 11 -1.35 -11.74 -28.10
C ARG A 11 -1.14 -10.32 -27.57
N LEU A 12 -2.20 -9.67 -27.10
CA LEU A 12 -2.11 -8.36 -26.45
C LEU A 12 -1.31 -8.43 -25.15
N ASP A 13 -1.56 -9.42 -24.29
CA ASP A 13 -0.82 -9.61 -23.05
C ASP A 13 0.69 -9.77 -23.29
N ARG A 14 1.09 -10.59 -24.27
CA ARG A 14 2.49 -10.71 -24.68
C ARG A 14 3.08 -9.36 -25.08
N ARG A 15 2.39 -8.62 -25.95
CA ARG A 15 2.84 -7.30 -26.40
C ARG A 15 2.99 -6.33 -25.22
N TYR A 16 2.06 -6.35 -24.28
CA TYR A 16 2.10 -5.54 -23.06
C TYR A 16 3.28 -5.90 -22.17
N ALA A 17 3.58 -7.18 -22.02
CA ALA A 17 4.77 -7.65 -21.31
C ALA A 17 6.06 -7.15 -21.96
N GLU A 18 6.18 -7.23 -23.29
CA GLU A 18 7.36 -6.81 -24.05
C GLU A 18 7.66 -5.31 -23.92
N VAL A 19 6.62 -4.48 -23.83
CA VAL A 19 6.76 -3.01 -23.66
C VAL A 19 6.74 -2.56 -22.19
N GLY A 20 6.72 -3.50 -21.24
CA GLY A 20 6.84 -3.21 -19.81
C GLY A 20 5.57 -2.66 -19.15
N VAL A 21 4.37 -2.92 -19.69
CA VAL A 21 3.11 -2.60 -18.98
C VAL A 21 3.03 -3.46 -17.72
N PRO A 22 2.84 -2.84 -16.53
CA PRO A 22 2.70 -3.56 -15.27
C PRO A 22 1.62 -4.63 -15.37
N PHE A 23 1.89 -5.81 -14.80
CA PHE A 23 1.02 -6.97 -14.96
C PHE A 23 -0.42 -6.69 -14.49
N HIS A 24 -0.56 -5.97 -13.37
CA HIS A 24 -1.84 -5.54 -12.81
C HIS A 24 -2.56 -4.49 -13.66
N ALA A 25 -1.98 -3.93 -14.72
CA ALA A 25 -2.61 -2.89 -15.55
C ALA A 25 -3.07 -3.43 -16.91
N ARG A 26 -2.68 -4.66 -17.26
CA ARG A 26 -2.91 -5.24 -18.58
C ARG A 26 -4.39 -5.48 -18.91
N PRO A 27 -5.27 -5.92 -17.99
CA PRO A 27 -6.71 -6.01 -18.28
C PRO A 27 -7.31 -4.67 -18.71
N MET A 28 -7.00 -3.57 -18.01
CA MET A 28 -7.44 -2.23 -18.43
C MET A 28 -6.87 -1.85 -19.78
N ARG A 29 -5.58 -2.14 -20.01
CA ARG A 29 -4.93 -1.79 -21.27
C ARG A 29 -5.56 -2.52 -22.45
N ALA A 30 -5.87 -3.80 -22.29
CA ALA A 30 -6.59 -4.59 -23.27
C ALA A 30 -7.97 -4.01 -23.55
N ALA A 31 -8.71 -3.62 -22.51
CA ALA A 31 -10.01 -2.99 -22.68
C ALA A 31 -9.92 -1.65 -23.43
N MET A 32 -8.92 -0.81 -23.14
CA MET A 32 -8.68 0.43 -23.88
C MET A 32 -8.36 0.18 -25.36
N ASP A 33 -7.53 -0.83 -25.66
CA ASP A 33 -7.13 -1.16 -27.03
C ASP A 33 -8.25 -1.86 -27.82
N LEU A 34 -9.08 -2.68 -27.17
CA LEU A 34 -10.15 -3.45 -27.81
C LEU A 34 -11.49 -2.70 -27.88
N LEU A 35 -11.84 -1.91 -26.87
CA LEU A 35 -13.12 -1.19 -26.80
C LEU A 35 -13.01 0.27 -27.25
N GLY A 36 -11.78 0.81 -27.30
CA GLY A 36 -11.49 2.20 -27.66
C GLY A 36 -11.36 3.12 -26.44
N SER A 37 -10.46 4.11 -26.55
CA SER A 37 -10.15 5.08 -25.48
C SER A 37 -11.24 6.14 -25.22
N GLY A 38 -12.24 6.25 -26.11
CA GLY A 38 -13.38 7.17 -25.93
C GLY A 38 -14.39 6.74 -24.86
N THR A 39 -14.23 5.53 -24.33
CA THR A 39 -15.15 4.89 -23.38
C THR A 39 -14.65 4.90 -21.93
N VAL A 40 -13.48 5.49 -21.65
CA VAL A 40 -12.71 5.36 -20.39
C VAL A 40 -13.49 5.71 -19.10
N LEU A 41 -14.50 6.56 -19.18
CA LEU A 41 -15.37 6.90 -18.03
C LEU A 41 -16.45 5.83 -17.74
N ASP A 42 -16.81 5.01 -18.73
CA ASP A 42 -17.84 3.97 -18.64
C ASP A 42 -17.24 2.54 -18.62
N VAL A 43 -15.92 2.41 -18.86
CA VAL A 43 -15.23 1.13 -19.04
C VAL A 43 -15.39 0.21 -17.85
N LEU A 44 -15.11 0.61 -16.61
CA LEU A 44 -15.13 -0.33 -15.47
C LEU A 44 -16.51 -0.95 -15.16
N GLY A 45 -17.60 -0.27 -15.53
CA GLY A 45 -18.97 -0.77 -15.39
C GLY A 45 -19.52 -1.39 -16.68
N SER A 46 -18.85 -1.20 -17.81
CA SER A 46 -19.35 -1.65 -19.10
C SER A 46 -19.34 -3.19 -19.19
N PRO A 47 -20.38 -3.81 -19.78
CA PRO A 47 -20.40 -5.25 -20.02
C PRO A 47 -19.17 -5.74 -20.80
N GLY A 48 -18.67 -4.95 -21.74
CA GLY A 48 -17.49 -5.29 -22.55
C GLY A 48 -16.20 -5.36 -21.74
N PHE A 49 -16.03 -4.48 -20.75
CA PHE A 49 -14.89 -4.56 -19.85
C PHE A 49 -14.97 -5.78 -18.92
N GLN A 50 -16.15 -6.04 -18.36
CA GLN A 50 -16.37 -7.21 -17.48
C GLN A 50 -16.10 -8.52 -18.22
N GLU A 51 -16.42 -8.59 -19.51
CA GLU A 51 -16.12 -9.73 -20.37
C GLU A 51 -14.60 -9.91 -20.55
N ILE A 52 -13.87 -8.84 -20.86
CA ILE A 52 -12.40 -8.86 -20.99
C ILE A 52 -11.75 -9.21 -19.66
N GLU A 53 -12.18 -8.62 -18.56
CA GLU A 53 -11.68 -8.90 -17.22
C GLU A 53 -11.91 -10.38 -16.84
N SER A 54 -13.11 -10.91 -17.11
CA SER A 54 -13.44 -12.31 -16.87
C SER A 54 -12.59 -13.26 -17.71
N ALA A 55 -12.34 -12.90 -18.98
CA ALA A 55 -11.45 -13.67 -19.83
C ALA A 55 -10.00 -13.64 -19.35
N TYR A 56 -9.48 -12.47 -18.90
CA TYR A 56 -8.17 -12.38 -18.27
C TYR A 56 -8.05 -13.24 -17.02
N ARG A 57 -9.03 -13.18 -16.10
CA ARG A 57 -9.03 -14.02 -14.88
C ARG A 57 -9.08 -15.52 -15.18
N ARG A 58 -9.72 -15.90 -16.29
CA ARG A 58 -9.81 -17.30 -16.75
C ARG A 58 -8.51 -17.77 -17.42
N LEU A 59 -7.92 -16.95 -18.27
CA LEU A 59 -6.72 -17.29 -19.04
C LEU A 59 -5.42 -17.13 -18.22
N ILE A 60 -5.42 -16.19 -17.28
CA ILE A 60 -4.27 -15.79 -16.47
C ILE A 60 -4.74 -15.64 -15.01
N PRO A 61 -4.81 -16.74 -14.24
CA PRO A 61 -5.41 -16.76 -12.90
C PRO A 61 -4.75 -15.82 -11.88
N GLU A 62 -3.47 -15.47 -12.06
CA GLU A 62 -2.73 -14.53 -11.21
C GLU A 62 -3.37 -13.14 -11.18
N VAL A 63 -4.12 -12.76 -12.22
CA VAL A 63 -4.87 -11.50 -12.31
C VAL A 63 -5.79 -11.31 -11.10
N ASN A 64 -6.37 -12.40 -10.57
CA ASN A 64 -7.26 -12.35 -9.40
C ASN A 64 -6.59 -11.80 -8.13
N THR A 65 -5.25 -11.74 -8.10
CA THR A 65 -4.48 -11.35 -6.91
C THR A 65 -3.80 -9.98 -7.01
N ILE A 66 -3.88 -9.34 -8.18
CA ILE A 66 -3.15 -8.10 -8.50
C ILE A 66 -4.02 -7.03 -9.16
N TRP A 67 -5.08 -7.40 -9.88
CA TRP A 67 -6.00 -6.48 -10.54
C TRP A 67 -7.19 -6.16 -9.61
N PRO A 68 -7.73 -4.92 -9.59
CA PRO A 68 -7.30 -3.68 -10.24
C PRO A 68 -6.36 -2.83 -9.37
N GLY A 69 -5.17 -3.33 -9.01
CA GLY A 69 -4.35 -2.74 -7.95
C GLY A 69 -3.72 -1.38 -8.27
N MET A 70 -3.99 -0.39 -7.43
CA MET A 70 -3.27 0.89 -7.33
C MET A 70 -2.13 0.82 -6.31
N GLY A 71 -2.28 -0.02 -5.28
CA GLY A 71 -1.21 -0.30 -4.33
C GLY A 71 -1.49 -1.53 -3.49
N ILE A 72 -0.41 -2.08 -2.94
CA ILE A 72 -0.42 -3.29 -2.12
C ILE A 72 0.12 -2.96 -0.74
N GLY A 73 -0.58 -3.45 0.27
CA GLY A 73 -0.16 -3.39 1.67
C GLY A 73 -0.75 -4.55 2.44
N LEU A 74 -0.74 -4.45 3.77
CA LEU A 74 -1.14 -5.55 4.63
C LEU A 74 -2.13 -5.13 5.71
N ALA A 75 -2.94 -6.10 6.13
CA ALA A 75 -3.73 -6.09 7.36
C ALA A 75 -3.44 -7.38 8.14
N THR A 76 -3.62 -7.36 9.46
CA THR A 76 -3.18 -8.47 10.31
C THR A 76 -4.19 -8.84 11.40
N SER A 77 -4.24 -10.14 11.71
CA SER A 77 -4.90 -10.70 12.87
C SER A 77 -3.83 -11.36 13.74
N ILE A 78 -3.26 -10.56 14.66
CA ILE A 78 -2.00 -10.85 15.36
C ILE A 78 -0.83 -10.94 14.35
N ASP A 79 -0.33 -12.15 14.06
CA ASP A 79 0.77 -12.43 13.13
C ASP A 79 0.30 -13.11 11.84
N ARG A 80 -1.03 -13.32 11.70
CA ARG A 80 -1.68 -13.76 10.46
C ARG A 80 -1.84 -12.56 9.55
N VAL A 81 -1.14 -12.58 8.42
CA VAL A 81 -1.07 -11.46 7.47
C VAL A 81 -2.00 -11.72 6.31
N ARG A 82 -2.79 -10.71 5.92
CA ARG A 82 -3.59 -10.70 4.70
C ARG A 82 -3.04 -9.61 3.78
N LYS A 83 -2.84 -9.96 2.51
CA LYS A 83 -2.55 -8.99 1.44
C LYS A 83 -3.80 -8.15 1.21
N VAL A 84 -3.64 -6.83 1.23
CA VAL A 84 -4.69 -5.87 0.88
C VAL A 84 -4.27 -5.20 -0.42
N VAL A 85 -5.18 -5.14 -1.38
CA VAL A 85 -4.97 -4.49 -2.67
C VAL A 85 -5.96 -3.34 -2.76
N VAL A 86 -5.48 -2.10 -2.77
CA VAL A 86 -6.35 -0.95 -3.02
C VAL A 86 -6.61 -0.90 -4.52
N ALA A 87 -7.88 -1.00 -4.88
CA ALA A 87 -8.34 -0.91 -6.26
C ALA A 87 -8.25 0.51 -6.81
N ILE A 88 -8.05 0.68 -8.11
CA ILE A 88 -8.35 1.94 -8.81
C ILE A 88 -9.88 2.09 -8.87
N VAL A 89 -10.42 3.13 -8.23
CA VAL A 89 -11.86 3.47 -8.28
C VAL A 89 -12.05 4.71 -9.13
N TYR A 90 -12.89 4.62 -10.16
CA TYR A 90 -13.33 5.77 -10.95
C TYR A 90 -14.73 6.18 -10.47
N GLY A 91 -14.89 7.46 -10.11
CA GLY A 91 -16.14 7.99 -9.56
C GLY A 91 -16.29 7.76 -8.05
N GLN A 92 -17.52 7.90 -7.54
CA GLN A 92 -17.85 7.64 -6.14
C GLN A 92 -18.42 6.24 -5.99
N LYS A 93 -17.65 5.32 -5.40
CA LYS A 93 -18.11 3.99 -5.01
C LYS A 93 -17.99 3.86 -3.50
N ALA A 94 -19.12 3.66 -2.82
CA ALA A 94 -19.10 3.23 -1.42
C ALA A 94 -18.63 1.77 -1.39
N PHE A 95 -17.59 1.49 -0.60
CA PHE A 95 -17.18 0.13 -0.26
C PHE A 95 -17.27 -0.04 1.25
N SER A 96 -17.66 -1.23 1.68
CA SER A 96 -17.57 -1.62 3.08
C SER A 96 -16.13 -1.98 3.46
N LEU A 97 -15.80 -1.92 4.76
CA LEU A 97 -14.46 -2.26 5.26
C LEU A 97 -14.07 -3.70 4.90
N ASP A 98 -15.00 -4.64 4.98
CA ASP A 98 -14.78 -6.04 4.64
C ASP A 98 -14.48 -6.23 3.14
N GLU A 99 -15.23 -5.57 2.26
CA GLU A 99 -14.93 -5.57 0.81
C GLU A 99 -13.56 -4.96 0.51
N GLY A 100 -13.22 -3.82 1.13
CA GLY A 100 -11.91 -3.17 0.95
C GLY A 100 -10.75 -4.01 1.46
N LEU A 101 -10.96 -4.82 2.49
CA LEU A 101 -10.01 -5.81 3.00
C LEU A 101 -10.03 -7.14 2.21
N GLY A 102 -10.88 -7.23 1.18
CA GLY A 102 -10.99 -8.37 0.27
C GLY A 102 -11.70 -9.58 0.87
N PHE A 103 -12.56 -9.40 1.87
CA PHE A 103 -13.44 -10.45 2.40
C PHE A 103 -14.76 -10.50 1.62
N SER A 104 -15.42 -11.65 1.67
CA SER A 104 -16.71 -11.85 0.98
C SER A 104 -17.89 -11.35 1.79
N SER A 105 -17.70 -11.13 3.09
CA SER A 105 -18.72 -10.65 4.02
C SER A 105 -18.08 -10.09 5.30
N ARG A 106 -18.84 -9.25 6.00
CA ARG A 106 -18.51 -8.74 7.33
C ARG A 106 -18.31 -9.85 8.36
N GLU A 107 -19.12 -10.91 8.31
CA GLU A 107 -19.01 -12.05 9.23
C GLU A 107 -17.67 -12.79 9.02
N GLU A 108 -17.25 -12.97 7.77
CA GLU A 108 -15.95 -13.57 7.45
C GLU A 108 -14.79 -12.71 7.99
N TRP A 109 -14.86 -11.39 7.78
CA TRP A 109 -13.88 -10.44 8.29
C TRP A 109 -13.77 -10.46 9.82
N LEU A 110 -14.91 -10.36 10.51
CA LEU A 110 -14.94 -10.37 11.98
C LEU A 110 -14.43 -11.70 12.54
N SER A 111 -14.81 -12.83 11.93
CA SER A 111 -14.31 -14.16 12.28
C SER A 111 -12.79 -14.25 12.10
N TRP A 112 -12.24 -13.71 11.02
CA TRP A 112 -10.79 -13.63 10.80
C TRP A 112 -10.09 -12.75 11.85
N CYS A 113 -10.76 -11.69 12.30
CA CYS A 113 -10.35 -10.85 13.44
C CYS A 113 -10.60 -11.51 14.81
N ARG A 114 -10.95 -12.80 14.86
CA ARG A 114 -11.24 -13.56 16.09
C ARG A 114 -12.40 -12.99 16.91
N ASN A 115 -13.30 -12.24 16.26
CA ASN A 115 -14.36 -11.44 16.89
C ASN A 115 -13.83 -10.44 17.94
N ASP A 116 -12.58 -10.03 17.82
CA ASP A 116 -11.94 -9.04 18.68
C ASP A 116 -12.02 -7.66 18.01
N SER A 117 -12.64 -6.69 18.69
CA SER A 117 -12.83 -5.34 18.16
C SER A 117 -11.52 -4.56 17.99
N SER A 118 -10.52 -4.82 18.83
CA SER A 118 -9.19 -4.19 18.70
C SER A 118 -8.48 -4.69 17.44
N ILE A 119 -8.54 -6.00 17.17
CA ILE A 119 -8.02 -6.57 15.92
C ILE A 119 -8.78 -5.99 14.72
N ALA A 120 -10.11 -5.94 14.77
CA ALA A 120 -10.91 -5.35 13.71
C ALA A 120 -10.53 -3.88 13.45
N ALA A 121 -10.36 -3.07 14.50
CA ALA A 121 -9.90 -1.68 14.38
C ALA A 121 -8.53 -1.59 13.74
N GLY A 122 -7.57 -2.40 14.17
CA GLY A 122 -6.24 -2.48 13.54
C GLY A 122 -6.33 -2.75 12.04
N THR A 123 -7.22 -3.64 11.60
CA THR A 123 -7.39 -3.96 10.17
C THR A 123 -8.06 -2.84 9.39
N ALA A 124 -9.06 -2.17 9.97
CA ALA A 124 -9.73 -1.03 9.36
C ALA A 124 -8.76 0.14 9.16
N PHE A 125 -7.95 0.45 10.18
CA PHE A 125 -6.91 1.47 10.07
C PHE A 125 -5.80 1.08 9.10
N ALA A 126 -5.44 -0.20 9.00
CA ALA A 126 -4.48 -0.66 8.01
C ALA A 126 -4.99 -0.43 6.58
N LEU A 127 -6.29 -0.69 6.32
CA LEU A 127 -6.93 -0.33 5.05
C LEU A 127 -6.90 1.18 4.81
N ALA A 128 -7.29 1.98 5.81
CA ALA A 128 -7.28 3.43 5.70
C ALA A 128 -5.88 4.00 5.44
N ASP A 129 -4.86 3.51 6.12
CA ASP A 129 -3.46 3.88 5.89
C ASP A 129 -3.06 3.58 4.43
N LEU A 130 -3.39 2.39 3.92
CA LEU A 130 -3.07 2.03 2.55
C LEU A 130 -3.85 2.87 1.53
N SER A 131 -5.12 3.17 1.79
CA SER A 131 -5.95 4.04 0.94
C SER A 131 -5.41 5.48 0.91
N ASP A 132 -5.08 6.06 2.06
CA ASP A 132 -4.55 7.42 2.17
C ASP A 132 -3.20 7.56 1.48
N LEU A 133 -2.33 6.55 1.64
CA LEU A 133 -1.05 6.47 0.94
C LEU A 133 -1.26 6.44 -0.58
N THR A 134 -2.07 5.51 -1.07
CA THR A 134 -2.18 5.22 -2.51
C THR A 134 -2.96 6.31 -3.25
N TYR A 135 -4.13 6.70 -2.77
CA TYR A 135 -4.92 7.77 -3.38
C TYR A 135 -4.28 9.14 -3.18
N GLY A 136 -3.61 9.38 -2.04
CA GLY A 136 -2.88 10.62 -1.82
C GLY A 136 -1.73 10.78 -2.83
N LEU A 137 -0.99 9.71 -3.12
CA LEU A 137 0.06 9.75 -4.14
C LEU A 137 -0.49 9.90 -5.56
N ASP A 138 -1.66 9.34 -5.85
CA ASP A 138 -2.35 9.52 -7.13
C ASP A 138 -2.77 10.98 -7.36
N GLU A 139 -3.25 11.68 -6.33
CA GLU A 139 -3.56 13.11 -6.43
C GLU A 139 -2.31 13.99 -6.64
N LEU A 140 -1.19 13.56 -6.07
CA LEU A 140 0.08 14.26 -6.16
C LEU A 140 0.79 14.09 -7.51
N GLN A 141 0.15 13.54 -8.56
CA GLN A 141 0.68 13.22 -9.90
C GLN A 141 1.31 14.41 -10.69
N GLN A 142 2.26 15.10 -10.08
CA GLN A 142 3.24 15.96 -10.71
C GLN A 142 4.57 15.21 -10.67
N SER A 143 5.17 15.00 -11.85
CA SER A 143 6.52 14.45 -11.99
C SER A 143 7.55 15.38 -11.34
N ASN A 144 7.83 15.15 -10.06
CA ASN A 144 8.84 15.88 -9.31
C ASN A 144 9.90 14.91 -8.77
N SER A 145 10.96 15.46 -8.17
CA SER A 145 12.05 14.67 -7.61
C SER A 145 11.64 13.79 -6.42
N ALA A 146 10.46 14.02 -5.82
CA ALA A 146 9.91 13.22 -4.72
C ALA A 146 9.26 11.91 -5.21
N THR A 147 8.65 11.91 -6.40
CA THR A 147 7.90 10.77 -6.97
C THR A 147 8.67 9.45 -6.91
N LYS A 148 9.96 9.47 -7.25
CA LYS A 148 10.82 8.26 -7.21
C LYS A 148 10.91 7.63 -5.82
N TYR A 149 10.91 8.44 -4.76
CA TYR A 149 11.02 7.94 -3.39
C TYR A 149 9.74 7.21 -2.98
N TRP A 150 8.58 7.80 -3.29
CA TRP A 150 7.30 7.16 -2.98
C TRP A 150 7.07 5.89 -3.80
N GLN A 151 7.45 5.87 -5.09
CA GLN A 151 7.40 4.65 -5.91
C GLN A 151 8.27 3.54 -5.30
N MET A 152 9.48 3.86 -4.86
CA MET A 152 10.34 2.89 -4.18
C MET A 152 9.75 2.47 -2.82
N ALA A 153 9.10 3.38 -2.08
CA ALA A 153 8.47 3.05 -0.80
C ALA A 153 7.29 2.07 -0.96
N LEU A 154 6.44 2.29 -1.97
CA LEU A 154 5.35 1.39 -2.36
C LEU A 154 5.89 0.03 -2.81
N SER A 155 6.94 0.01 -3.63
CA SER A 155 7.57 -1.24 -4.07
C SER A 155 8.13 -2.04 -2.89
N ASN A 156 8.78 -1.38 -1.92
CA ASN A 156 9.26 -2.07 -0.72
C ASN A 156 8.08 -2.56 0.15
N LEU A 157 6.99 -1.79 0.28
CA LEU A 157 5.82 -2.21 1.03
C LEU A 157 5.13 -3.43 0.39
N GLU A 158 5.08 -3.48 -0.94
CA GLU A 158 4.61 -4.63 -1.70
C GLU A 158 5.48 -5.87 -1.43
N ASP A 159 6.80 -5.73 -1.47
CA ASP A 159 7.74 -6.81 -1.12
C ASP A 159 7.53 -7.30 0.32
N VAL A 160 7.41 -6.37 1.29
CA VAL A 160 7.11 -6.70 2.69
C VAL A 160 5.84 -7.54 2.77
N THR A 161 4.78 -7.08 2.11
CA THR A 161 3.47 -7.73 2.12
C THR A 161 3.55 -9.14 1.53
N ASN A 162 4.12 -9.28 0.34
CA ASN A 162 4.20 -10.56 -0.36
C ASN A 162 5.05 -11.59 0.42
N ILE A 163 6.17 -11.15 1.02
CA ILE A 163 7.00 -12.02 1.88
C ILE A 163 6.25 -12.42 3.15
N LEU A 164 5.58 -11.48 3.82
CA LEU A 164 4.92 -11.76 5.08
C LEU A 164 3.69 -12.65 4.93
N VAL A 165 2.99 -12.62 3.81
CA VAL A 165 1.78 -13.47 3.59
C VAL A 165 2.12 -14.97 3.61
N SER A 166 3.25 -15.38 3.04
CA SER A 166 3.59 -16.80 2.83
C SER A 166 4.93 -17.23 3.43
N GLY A 167 5.76 -16.30 3.89
CA GLY A 167 7.12 -16.58 4.32
C GLY A 167 7.21 -17.33 5.65
N PHE A 168 7.96 -18.44 5.63
CA PHE A 168 8.31 -19.20 6.84
C PHE A 168 9.43 -18.53 7.65
N ASN A 169 10.41 -17.92 6.98
CA ASN A 169 11.44 -17.09 7.58
C ASN A 169 11.28 -15.66 7.05
N VAL A 170 11.13 -14.70 7.95
CA VAL A 170 10.79 -13.31 7.62
C VAL A 170 11.91 -12.33 7.98
N ALA A 171 13.09 -12.80 8.41
CA ALA A 171 14.19 -11.91 8.79
C ALA A 171 14.66 -11.01 7.63
N SER A 172 14.60 -11.52 6.39
CA SER A 172 14.95 -10.75 5.18
C SER A 172 14.05 -9.55 4.93
N VAL A 173 12.86 -9.52 5.53
CA VAL A 173 11.86 -8.45 5.33
C VAL A 173 12.21 -7.18 6.09
N LEU A 174 13.15 -7.22 7.04
CA LEU A 174 13.52 -6.04 7.82
C LEU A 174 14.09 -4.92 6.95
N GLN A 175 14.83 -5.26 5.88
CA GLN A 175 15.33 -4.25 4.96
C GLN A 175 14.19 -3.48 4.28
N PRO A 176 13.28 -4.15 3.56
CA PRO A 176 12.21 -3.43 2.90
C PRO A 176 11.29 -2.71 3.91
N VAL A 177 11.08 -3.24 5.12
CA VAL A 177 10.39 -2.50 6.20
C VAL A 177 11.07 -1.15 6.50
N CYS A 178 12.38 -1.15 6.79
CA CYS A 178 13.11 0.08 7.05
C CYS A 178 13.13 1.02 5.85
N MET A 179 13.23 0.49 4.63
CA MET A 179 13.23 1.26 3.39
C MET A 179 11.88 1.93 3.13
N THR A 180 10.75 1.26 3.38
CA THR A 180 9.41 1.87 3.24
C THR A 180 9.28 3.14 4.06
N ALA A 181 9.66 3.10 5.35
CA ALA A 181 9.62 4.27 6.22
C ALA A 181 10.60 5.37 5.77
N GLU A 182 11.85 5.01 5.48
CA GLU A 182 12.89 5.94 5.04
C GLU A 182 12.47 6.70 3.77
N LEU A 183 12.04 5.96 2.76
CA LEU A 183 11.72 6.50 1.44
C LEU A 183 10.44 7.33 1.46
N ALA A 184 9.40 6.89 2.17
CA ALA A 184 8.16 7.68 2.26
C ALA A 184 8.38 9.02 2.96
N MET A 185 9.17 9.03 4.04
CA MET A 185 9.54 10.27 4.71
C MET A 185 10.41 11.17 3.83
N LYS A 186 11.40 10.61 3.12
CA LYS A 186 12.23 11.36 2.18
C LYS A 186 11.43 11.97 1.03
N GLY A 187 10.52 11.21 0.42
CA GLY A 187 9.65 11.74 -0.64
C GLY A 187 8.88 12.96 -0.16
N THR A 188 8.29 12.86 1.02
CA THR A 188 7.52 13.96 1.64
C THR A 188 8.40 15.16 1.97
N LEU A 189 9.59 14.95 2.54
CA LEU A 189 10.56 16.03 2.79
C LEU A 189 10.96 16.74 1.49
N VAL A 190 11.31 15.99 0.44
CA VAL A 190 11.66 16.56 -0.87
C VAL A 190 10.50 17.35 -1.45
N TYR A 191 9.27 16.85 -1.34
CA TYR A 191 8.08 17.57 -1.76
C TYR A 191 7.89 18.89 -1.01
N LEU A 192 8.20 18.91 0.28
CA LEU A 192 8.17 20.11 1.12
C LEU A 192 9.37 21.06 0.88
N GLY A 193 10.27 20.74 -0.05
CA GLY A 193 11.39 21.59 -0.46
C GLY A 193 12.76 21.23 0.11
N ASP A 194 12.90 20.09 0.80
CA ASP A 194 14.22 19.63 1.23
C ASP A 194 15.09 19.20 0.04
N ASP A 195 16.38 19.52 0.14
CA ASP A 195 17.37 19.10 -0.86
C ASP A 195 17.64 17.58 -0.79
N PRO A 196 17.39 16.83 -1.89
CA PRO A 196 17.67 15.40 -1.96
C PRO A 196 19.12 15.03 -1.66
N LYS A 197 20.10 15.90 -1.96
CA LYS A 197 21.51 15.63 -1.65
C LYS A 197 21.77 15.62 -0.16
N THR A 198 21.12 16.51 0.59
CA THR A 198 21.17 16.55 2.05
C THR A 198 20.56 15.28 2.65
N LEU A 199 19.45 14.79 2.11
CA LEU A 199 18.82 13.53 2.51
C LEU A 199 19.59 12.28 2.08
N GLY A 200 20.59 12.42 1.22
CA GLY A 200 21.52 11.35 0.84
C GLY A 200 22.75 11.23 1.75
N ARG A 201 22.97 12.17 2.69
CA ARG A 201 24.13 12.13 3.58
C ARG A 201 23.98 11.04 4.64
N ARG A 202 25.07 10.34 4.98
CA ARG A 202 25.03 9.17 5.88
C ARG A 202 24.49 9.47 7.28
N ASP A 203 24.73 10.67 7.80
CA ASP A 203 24.33 11.15 9.12
C ASP A 203 22.84 11.52 9.23
N ILE A 204 22.15 11.64 8.10
CA ILE A 204 20.74 12.04 8.03
C ILE A 204 19.91 10.97 7.33
N GLY A 205 20.38 10.53 6.16
CA GLY A 205 19.60 9.80 5.18
C GLY A 205 19.08 8.45 5.64
N HIS A 206 19.78 7.75 6.52
CA HIS A 206 19.36 6.41 6.99
C HIS A 206 18.88 6.40 8.44
N ARG A 207 18.75 7.58 9.06
CA ARG A 207 18.36 7.71 10.46
C ARG A 207 16.89 8.09 10.54
N HIS A 208 16.03 7.08 10.68
CA HIS A 208 14.57 7.27 10.71
C HIS A 208 14.13 8.32 11.74
N ALA A 209 14.75 8.37 12.93
CA ALA A 209 14.44 9.37 13.96
C ALA A 209 14.71 10.80 13.50
N VAL A 210 15.82 11.02 12.78
CA VAL A 210 16.18 12.35 12.25
C VAL A 210 15.20 12.76 11.14
N LEU A 211 14.80 11.83 10.28
CA LEU A 211 13.81 12.08 9.23
C LEU A 211 12.44 12.43 9.82
N ALA A 212 11.98 11.68 10.82
CA ALA A 212 10.72 11.92 11.51
C ALA A 212 10.69 13.29 12.22
N GLU A 213 11.74 13.64 12.96
CA GLU A 213 11.86 14.95 13.61
C GLU A 213 11.86 16.10 12.58
N ARG A 214 12.53 15.90 11.44
CA ARG A 214 12.55 16.89 10.38
C ARG A 214 11.18 17.08 9.73
N LEU A 215 10.45 16.00 9.46
CA LEU A 215 9.07 16.07 8.98
C LEU A 215 8.17 16.83 9.95
N ALA A 216 8.23 16.48 11.24
CA ALA A 216 7.44 17.14 12.29
C ALA A 216 7.73 18.64 12.36
N ARG A 217 9.00 19.06 12.19
CA ARG A 217 9.37 20.48 12.15
C ARG A 217 8.89 21.20 10.91
N MET A 218 8.97 20.58 9.72
CA MET A 218 8.56 21.22 8.48
C MET A 218 7.04 21.30 8.35
N ARG A 219 6.32 20.26 8.78
CA ARG A 219 4.87 20.18 8.71
C ARG A 219 4.32 19.35 9.86
N PRO A 220 4.06 19.96 11.04
CA PRO A 220 3.52 19.27 12.20
C PRO A 220 2.22 18.51 11.89
N HIS A 221 2.01 17.37 12.53
CA HIS A 221 0.82 16.53 12.29
C HIS A 221 0.42 15.77 13.56
N ARG A 222 -0.88 15.40 13.66
CA ARG A 222 -1.41 14.64 14.82
C ARG A 222 -0.69 13.31 15.07
N ASP A 223 -0.13 12.73 14.01
CA ASP A 223 0.54 11.44 14.02
C ASP A 223 2.00 11.49 14.49
N ASP A 224 2.57 12.68 14.75
CA ASP A 224 4.00 12.86 15.08
C ASP A 224 4.45 11.96 16.25
N ALA A 225 3.64 11.87 17.31
CA ALA A 225 3.95 11.05 18.47
C ALA A 225 3.95 9.54 18.15
N LEU A 226 2.99 9.09 17.34
CA LEU A 226 2.90 7.69 16.94
C LEU A 226 4.04 7.32 15.99
N ILE A 227 4.38 8.18 15.03
CA ILE A 227 5.56 8.00 14.17
C ILE A 227 6.84 7.87 15.01
N ALA A 228 7.06 8.78 15.97
CA ALA A 228 8.24 8.73 16.82
C ALA A 228 8.31 7.41 17.61
N SER A 229 7.17 6.92 18.12
CA SER A 229 7.11 5.63 18.83
C SER A 229 7.50 4.45 17.94
N ILE A 230 7.02 4.40 16.69
CA ILE A 230 7.32 3.32 15.74
C ILE A 230 8.78 3.38 15.32
N VAL A 231 9.26 4.58 14.99
CA VAL A 231 10.64 4.82 14.57
C VAL A 231 11.65 4.40 15.64
N SER A 232 11.31 4.57 16.92
CA SER A 232 12.16 4.09 18.03
C SER A 232 12.33 2.57 18.09
N LYS A 233 11.46 1.82 17.41
CA LYS A 233 11.47 0.35 17.35
C LYS A 233 12.11 -0.18 16.06
N LEU A 234 12.36 0.67 15.05
CA LEU A 234 13.02 0.25 13.82
C LEU A 234 14.49 -0.12 14.12
N PRO A 235 14.97 -1.29 13.67
CA PRO A 235 16.35 -1.70 13.89
C PRO A 235 17.32 -0.87 13.06
N ASP A 236 18.54 -0.67 13.57
CA ASP A 236 19.66 -0.21 12.74
C ASP A 236 20.09 -1.35 11.81
N TYR A 237 19.52 -1.35 10.61
CA TYR A 237 19.61 -2.44 9.66
C TYR A 237 21.04 -2.72 9.17
N VAL A 238 21.92 -1.71 9.16
CA VAL A 238 23.30 -1.91 8.69
C VAL A 238 24.04 -2.89 9.61
N SER A 239 23.83 -2.80 10.92
CA SER A 239 24.37 -3.71 11.92
C SER A 239 23.60 -5.03 12.00
N SER A 240 22.27 -5.02 11.91
CA SER A 240 21.45 -6.20 12.27
C SER A 240 21.46 -7.35 11.25
N ARG A 241 22.04 -7.15 10.05
CA ARG A 241 22.10 -8.17 8.99
C ARG A 241 22.92 -9.41 9.35
N TYR A 242 23.90 -9.27 10.23
CA TYR A 242 24.89 -10.32 10.49
C TYR A 242 24.71 -11.03 11.83
N ASP A 243 23.87 -10.50 12.73
CA ASP A 243 23.81 -10.97 14.13
C ASP A 243 22.63 -11.91 14.44
N GLY A 244 21.81 -12.27 13.46
CA GLY A 244 20.60 -13.05 13.69
C GLY A 244 19.55 -12.21 14.44
N THR A 245 18.39 -12.01 13.83
CA THR A 245 17.38 -11.12 14.41
C THR A 245 16.69 -11.81 15.58
N GLN A 246 16.76 -11.26 16.80
CA GLN A 246 15.96 -11.74 17.95
C GLN A 246 14.46 -11.42 17.83
N LEU A 247 14.05 -10.74 16.76
CA LEU A 247 12.67 -10.35 16.53
C LEU A 247 11.81 -11.56 16.17
N THR A 248 10.67 -11.66 16.83
CA THR A 248 9.64 -12.65 16.48
C THR A 248 8.95 -12.23 15.18
N ARG A 249 8.22 -13.18 14.56
CA ARG A 249 7.35 -12.86 13.42
C ARG A 249 6.34 -11.77 13.78
N LEU A 250 5.78 -11.81 14.99
CA LEU A 250 4.82 -10.80 15.45
C LEU A 250 5.46 -9.41 15.51
N ASP A 251 6.70 -9.29 15.99
CA ASP A 251 7.41 -8.00 16.03
C ASP A 251 7.62 -7.44 14.62
N ILE A 252 8.01 -8.30 13.69
CA ILE A 252 8.22 -7.93 12.28
C ILE A 252 6.90 -7.48 11.63
N VAL A 253 5.80 -8.20 11.89
CA VAL A 253 4.46 -7.84 11.39
C VAL A 253 4.00 -6.50 11.98
N ARG A 254 4.26 -6.23 13.27
CA ARG A 254 3.97 -4.93 13.89
C ARG A 254 4.81 -3.80 13.29
N LEU A 255 6.09 -4.04 13.01
CA LEU A 255 6.94 -3.08 12.30
C LEU A 255 6.41 -2.81 10.89
N ALA A 256 5.98 -3.84 10.16
CA ALA A 256 5.42 -3.70 8.81
C ALA A 256 4.15 -2.82 8.80
N LEU A 257 3.22 -3.05 9.73
CA LEU A 257 2.05 -2.19 9.91
C LEU A 257 2.45 -0.75 10.30
N GLY A 258 3.43 -0.61 11.20
CA GLY A 258 3.92 0.69 11.63
C GLY A 258 4.54 1.50 10.48
N VAL A 259 5.32 0.88 9.59
CA VAL A 259 5.91 1.60 8.45
C VAL A 259 4.89 1.89 7.35
N GLN A 260 3.86 1.07 7.19
CA GLN A 260 2.70 1.38 6.34
C GLN A 260 1.99 2.65 6.86
N PHE A 261 1.77 2.75 8.17
CA PHE A 261 1.24 3.95 8.79
C PHE A 261 2.16 5.16 8.62
N ILE A 262 3.47 5.04 8.85
CA ILE A 262 4.42 6.13 8.63
C ILE A 262 4.32 6.63 7.18
N ALA A 263 4.26 5.71 6.22
CA ALA A 263 4.14 6.07 4.81
C ALA A 263 2.83 6.82 4.52
N ALA A 264 1.71 6.30 5.00
CA ALA A 264 0.40 6.95 4.89
C ALA A 264 0.38 8.34 5.52
N SER A 265 0.79 8.44 6.79
CA SER A 265 0.83 9.69 7.54
C SER A 265 1.76 10.72 6.90
N SER A 266 2.87 10.29 6.29
CA SER A 266 3.75 11.19 5.54
C SER A 266 3.01 11.82 4.35
N VAL A 267 2.19 11.04 3.63
CA VAL A 267 1.37 11.53 2.51
C VAL A 267 0.19 12.39 3.00
N ARG A 268 -0.53 11.98 4.07
CA ARG A 268 -1.61 12.79 4.67
C ARG A 268 -1.19 14.22 5.01
N ARG A 269 0.09 14.43 5.35
CA ARG A 269 0.59 15.78 5.62
C ARG A 269 0.45 16.68 4.41
N ILE A 270 0.58 16.15 3.19
CA ILE A 270 0.72 16.93 1.97
C ILE A 270 -0.47 16.76 1.02
N THR A 271 -1.52 16.07 1.44
CA THR A 271 -2.78 15.87 0.72
C THR A 271 -3.98 16.13 1.63
N ASP A 272 -5.17 16.19 1.05
CA ASP A 272 -6.43 16.26 1.81
C ASP A 272 -7.03 14.86 2.06
N ARG A 273 -6.32 13.78 1.68
CA ARG A 273 -6.77 12.40 1.84
C ARG A 273 -6.49 11.91 3.26
N ASP A 274 -7.55 11.60 3.99
CA ASP A 274 -7.45 11.17 5.37
C ASP A 274 -8.65 10.31 5.82
N PHE A 275 -8.79 9.13 5.22
CA PHE A 275 -9.79 8.15 5.61
C PHE A 275 -9.57 7.66 7.05
N ALA A 276 -8.33 7.66 7.55
CA ALA A 276 -8.09 7.33 8.96
C ALA A 276 -8.79 8.32 9.91
N LEU A 277 -8.82 9.61 9.60
CA LEU A 277 -9.55 10.60 10.40
C LEU A 277 -11.06 10.35 10.43
N GLU A 278 -11.63 9.83 9.35
CA GLU A 278 -13.05 9.44 9.30
C GLU A 278 -13.33 8.27 10.27
N LEU A 279 -12.50 7.22 10.23
CA LEU A 279 -12.61 6.09 11.16
C LEU A 279 -12.42 6.51 12.63
N GLU A 280 -11.49 7.42 12.91
CA GLU A 280 -11.28 8.00 14.25
C GLU A 280 -12.53 8.71 14.78
N ARG A 281 -13.26 9.41 13.89
CA ARG A 281 -14.50 10.12 14.24
C ARG A 281 -15.68 9.18 14.44
N ASP A 282 -15.81 8.19 13.56
CA ASP A 282 -16.92 7.24 13.58
C ASP A 282 -16.84 6.25 14.75
N GLN A 283 -15.65 6.10 15.36
CA GLN A 283 -15.36 5.18 16.48
C GLN A 283 -15.70 3.72 16.16
N TRP A 284 -15.83 3.38 14.89
CA TRP A 284 -16.12 2.05 14.40
C TRP A 284 -14.98 1.56 13.49
N PRO A 285 -14.45 0.34 13.67
CA PRO A 285 -14.86 -0.70 14.64
C PRO A 285 -14.23 -0.56 16.03
N GLY A 286 -13.47 0.50 16.28
CA GLY A 286 -12.84 0.82 17.56
C GLY A 286 -11.72 1.86 17.39
N PRO A 287 -11.03 2.25 18.48
CA PRO A 287 -9.91 3.18 18.41
C PRO A 287 -8.67 2.55 17.76
N ARG A 288 -7.78 3.39 17.24
CA ARG A 288 -6.44 2.97 16.82
C ARG A 288 -5.61 2.69 18.06
N GLU A 289 -5.24 1.43 18.26
CA GLU A 289 -4.28 1.05 19.30
C GLU A 289 -2.83 1.29 18.86
N PRO A 290 -1.90 1.56 19.79
CA PRO A 290 -0.48 1.58 19.48
C PRO A 290 0.01 0.25 18.90
N TYR A 291 0.91 0.30 17.92
CA TYR A 291 1.50 -0.93 17.32
C TYR A 291 2.38 -1.71 18.32
N PHE A 292 2.91 -1.01 19.32
CA PHE A 292 3.76 -1.56 20.37
C PHE A 292 3.19 -1.13 21.72
N GLY A 293 2.75 -2.11 22.51
CA GLY A 293 2.28 -1.94 23.89
C GLY A 293 3.13 -2.74 24.86
#